data_AF-A0A523QF41-F1
#
_entry.id   AF-A0A523QF41-F1
#
_cell.length_a   1.000
_cell.length_b   1.000
_cell.length_c   1.000
_cell.angle_alpha   90.00
_cell.angle_beta   90.00
_cell.angle_gamma   90.00
#
_symmetry.space_group_name_H-M   'P 1'
#
loop_
_entity.id
_entity.type
_entity.pdbx_description
1 polymer ?
#
loop_
_entity_poly.entity_id
_entity_poly.type
_entity_poly.pdbx_seq_one_letter_code
_entity_poly.pdbx_strand_id
1 'polypeptide(L)'
;MRGQSSAEMLILVGAILVAVASLLYSGAGNNETAVVMSAVRAGAENEIAALDIEYGCAIDIEQLDFDSGIITVHVTVRGGPPPDNQAISDNIRMGALKHVYNAIVGFLPETAEPVKTSYYTYDVVVEVTRVSK
;
A
#
# COMPACT_ATOMS: atom_id res chain seq x y z
N MET A 1 -34.31 26.58 -37.68
CA MET A 1 -33.34 25.65 -37.08
C MET A 1 -32.07 26.40 -36.69
N ARG A 2 -31.96 26.92 -35.45
CA ARG A 2 -30.75 27.62 -34.95
C ARG A 2 -30.39 27.32 -33.48
N GLY A 3 -31.10 26.39 -32.82
CA GLY A 3 -30.80 25.97 -31.43
C GLY A 3 -30.13 24.60 -31.29
N GLN A 4 -30.07 23.81 -32.37
CA GLN A 4 -29.53 22.45 -32.34
C GLN A 4 -28.01 22.44 -32.13
N SER A 5 -27.29 23.37 -32.76
CA SER A 5 -25.82 23.46 -32.68
C SER A 5 -25.30 23.79 -31.26
N SER A 6 -26.01 24.62 -30.49
CA SER A 6 -25.59 24.97 -29.12
C SER A 6 -25.86 23.84 -28.12
N ALA A 7 -26.98 23.13 -28.26
CA ALA A 7 -27.29 21.98 -27.40
C ALA A 7 -26.32 20.82 -27.66
N GLU A 8 -26.01 20.53 -28.92
CA GLU A 8 -25.03 19.51 -29.31
C GLU A 8 -23.62 19.85 -28.80
N MET A 9 -23.21 21.12 -28.87
CA MET A 9 -21.94 21.56 -28.29
C MET A 9 -21.90 21.41 -26.76
N LEU A 10 -22.97 21.77 -26.05
CA LEU A 10 -23.03 21.59 -24.59
C LEU A 10 -22.96 20.11 -24.19
N ILE A 11 -23.64 19.24 -24.95
CA ILE A 11 -23.58 17.79 -24.74
C ILE A 11 -22.16 17.28 -24.97
N LEU A 12 -21.50 17.72 -26.06
CA LEU A 12 -20.13 17.32 -26.36
C LEU A 12 -19.13 17.78 -25.28
N VAL A 13 -19.23 19.04 -24.85
CA VAL A 13 -18.37 19.59 -23.79
C VAL A 13 -18.62 18.85 -22.47
N GLY A 14 -19.88 18.57 -22.13
CA GLY A 14 -20.23 17.77 -20.97
C GLY A 14 -19.60 16.37 -21.01
N ALA A 15 -19.68 15.68 -22.16
CA ALA A 15 -19.08 14.36 -22.34
C ALA A 15 -17.56 14.39 -22.18
N ILE A 16 -16.87 15.40 -22.73
CA ILE A 16 -15.42 15.58 -22.59
C ILE A 16 -15.05 15.81 -21.13
N LEU A 17 -15.77 16.68 -20.42
CA LEU A 17 -15.49 16.96 -19.00
C LEU A 17 -15.64 15.70 -18.13
N VAL A 18 -16.68 14.91 -18.36
CA VAL A 18 -16.88 13.64 -17.64
C VAL A 18 -15.75 12.66 -17.94
N ALA A 19 -15.34 12.52 -19.20
CA ALA A 19 -14.23 11.66 -19.58
C ALA A 19 -12.91 12.10 -18.91
N VAL A 20 -12.58 13.39 -18.96
CA VAL A 20 -11.35 13.94 -18.35
C VAL A 20 -11.38 13.78 -16.83
N ALA A 21 -12.51 14.07 -16.18
CA ALA A 21 -12.66 13.87 -14.73
C ALA A 21 -12.45 12.40 -14.33
N SER A 22 -12.97 11.48 -15.13
CA SER A 22 -12.83 10.03 -14.89
C SER A 22 -11.37 9.57 -15.03
N LEU A 23 -10.66 10.07 -16.05
CA LEU A 23 -9.24 9.80 -16.26
C LEU A 23 -8.36 10.38 -15.15
N LEU A 24 -8.65 11.60 -14.70
CA LEU A 24 -7.94 12.22 -13.58
C LEU A 24 -8.16 11.45 -12.28
N TYR A 25 -9.40 11.05 -12.00
CA TYR A 25 -9.73 10.25 -10.82
C TYR A 25 -8.98 8.90 -10.83
N SER A 26 -9.01 8.19 -11.95
CA SER A 26 -8.29 6.92 -12.11
C SER A 26 -6.77 7.11 -12.02
N GLY A 27 -6.22 8.15 -12.64
CA GLY A 27 -4.78 8.43 -12.59
C GLY A 27 -4.28 8.74 -11.19
N ALA A 28 -5.04 9.54 -10.43
CA ALA A 28 -4.69 9.86 -9.05
C ALA A 28 -4.78 8.63 -8.12
N GLY A 29 -5.78 7.75 -8.29
CA GLY A 29 -5.88 6.50 -7.52
C GLY A 29 -4.74 5.51 -7.82
N ASN A 30 -4.31 5.42 -9.08
CA ASN A 30 -3.16 4.59 -9.46
C ASN A 30 -1.86 5.12 -8.85
N ASN A 31 -1.67 6.44 -8.86
CA ASN A 31 -0.50 7.07 -8.26
C ASN A 31 -0.47 6.87 -6.74
N GLU A 32 -1.60 7.05 -6.06
CA GLU A 32 -1.73 6.80 -4.63
C GLU A 32 -1.36 5.35 -4.28
N THR A 33 -1.92 4.38 -5.02
CA THR A 33 -1.62 2.96 -4.80
C THR A 33 -0.13 2.65 -5.00
N ALA A 34 0.52 3.22 -6.01
CA ALA A 34 1.97 3.02 -6.23
C ALA A 34 2.81 3.61 -5.08
N VAL A 35 2.45 4.81 -4.61
CA VAL A 35 3.11 5.46 -3.46
C VAL A 35 2.94 4.61 -2.20
N VAL A 36 1.73 4.13 -1.93
CA VAL A 36 1.44 3.30 -0.75
C VAL A 36 2.20 1.97 -0.83
N MET A 37 2.22 1.28 -1.97
CA MET A 37 2.99 0.03 -2.15
C MET A 37 4.48 0.23 -1.90
N SER A 38 5.05 1.34 -2.37
CA SER A 38 6.44 1.70 -2.09
C SER A 38 6.68 1.98 -0.60
N ALA A 39 5.71 2.62 0.07
CA ALA A 39 5.80 2.93 1.50
C ALA A 39 5.70 1.65 2.36
N VAL A 40 4.80 0.73 2.03
CA VAL A 40 4.72 -0.59 2.67
C VAL A 40 6.04 -1.33 2.54
N ARG A 41 6.61 -1.39 1.34
CA ARG A 41 7.91 -2.03 1.12
C ARG A 41 8.99 -1.44 2.03
N ALA A 42 9.16 -0.12 2.01
CA ALA A 42 10.18 0.55 2.81
C ALA A 42 9.98 0.31 4.32
N GLY A 43 8.73 0.39 4.80
CA GLY A 43 8.42 0.13 6.20
C GLY A 43 8.64 -1.32 6.62
N ALA A 44 8.26 -2.27 5.77
CA ALA A 44 8.49 -3.69 6.01
C ALA A 44 10.00 -4.02 5.99
N GLU A 45 10.76 -3.52 5.03
CA GLU A 45 12.21 -3.73 4.92
C GLU A 45 12.95 -3.17 6.14
N ASN A 46 12.51 -2.03 6.70
CA ASN A 46 13.11 -1.46 7.90
C ASN A 46 12.92 -2.36 9.13
N GLU A 47 11.71 -2.90 9.33
CA GLU A 47 11.44 -3.81 10.46
C GLU A 47 12.09 -5.17 10.28
N ILE A 48 12.13 -5.67 9.04
CA ILE A 48 12.87 -6.89 8.67
C ILE A 48 14.35 -6.75 9.06
N ALA A 49 14.98 -5.63 8.70
CA ALA A 49 16.38 -5.38 9.03
C ALA A 49 16.61 -5.35 10.55
N ALA A 50 15.67 -4.79 11.33
CA ALA A 50 15.74 -4.80 12.78
C ALA A 50 15.64 -6.22 13.36
N LEU A 51 14.69 -7.02 12.87
CA LEU A 51 14.51 -8.42 13.28
C LEU A 51 15.72 -9.30 12.91
N ASP A 52 16.28 -9.12 11.72
CA ASP A 52 17.45 -9.87 11.26
C ASP A 52 18.67 -9.58 12.14
N ILE A 53 18.86 -8.32 12.54
CA ILE A 53 19.94 -7.91 13.46
C ILE A 53 19.72 -8.51 14.86
N GLU A 54 18.49 -8.47 15.37
CA GLU A 54 18.16 -8.91 16.73
C GLU A 54 18.24 -10.43 16.90
N TYR A 55 17.69 -11.18 15.94
CA TYR A 55 17.52 -12.64 16.04
C TYR A 55 18.51 -13.46 15.21
N GLY A 56 19.32 -12.81 14.36
CA GLY A 56 20.27 -13.49 13.48
C GLY A 56 19.59 -14.43 12.47
N CYS A 57 18.32 -14.15 12.13
CA CYS A 57 17.62 -14.77 11.02
C CYS A 57 17.80 -13.93 9.75
N ALA A 58 17.38 -14.50 8.62
CA ALA A 58 17.19 -13.79 7.37
C ALA A 58 15.70 -13.80 7.04
N ILE A 59 15.10 -12.62 6.97
CA ILE A 59 13.71 -12.43 6.56
C ILE A 59 13.71 -11.67 5.24
N ASP A 60 13.07 -12.22 4.21
CA ASP A 60 13.03 -11.63 2.87
C ASP A 60 11.59 -11.41 2.44
N ILE A 61 11.30 -10.27 1.79
CA ILE A 61 10.00 -10.03 1.13
C ILE A 61 10.04 -10.72 -0.24
N GLU A 62 9.25 -11.77 -0.42
CA GLU A 62 9.11 -12.45 -1.71
C GLU A 62 8.22 -11.64 -2.65
N GLN A 63 7.07 -11.17 -2.15
CA GLN A 63 6.04 -10.53 -2.94
C GLN A 63 5.23 -9.54 -2.11
N LEU A 64 4.74 -8.51 -2.79
CA LEU A 64 3.71 -7.61 -2.28
C LEU A 64 2.51 -7.71 -3.21
N ASP A 65 1.35 -8.03 -2.66
CA ASP A 65 0.09 -8.05 -3.38
C ASP A 65 -0.83 -6.95 -2.88
N PHE A 66 -1.67 -6.43 -3.79
CA PHE A 66 -2.66 -5.42 -3.47
C PHE A 66 -4.04 -5.89 -3.93
N ASP A 67 -4.97 -5.97 -2.98
CA ASP A 67 -6.38 -6.19 -3.26
C ASP A 67 -7.23 -5.19 -2.49
N SER A 68 -7.84 -4.25 -3.22
CA SER A 68 -8.93 -3.40 -2.71
C SER A 68 -8.62 -2.64 -1.41
N GLY A 69 -7.39 -2.18 -1.22
CA GLY A 69 -6.93 -1.50 0.00
C GLY A 69 -6.11 -2.39 0.94
N ILE A 70 -6.19 -3.71 0.80
CA ILE A 70 -5.40 -4.64 1.60
C ILE A 70 -4.10 -4.95 0.86
N ILE A 71 -2.98 -4.73 1.53
CA ILE A 71 -1.64 -5.05 1.01
C ILE A 71 -1.12 -6.27 1.75
N THR A 72 -0.91 -7.36 1.03
CA THR A 72 -0.35 -8.59 1.58
C THR A 72 1.15 -8.62 1.36
N VAL A 73 1.91 -8.73 2.44
CA VAL A 73 3.37 -8.86 2.44
C VAL A 73 3.71 -10.34 2.65
N HIS A 74 4.17 -11.00 1.59
CA HIS A 74 4.64 -12.38 1.70
C HIS A 74 6.11 -12.37 2.06
N VAL A 75 6.44 -12.92 3.23
CA VAL A 75 7.81 -12.97 3.74
C VAL A 75 8.28 -14.41 3.93
N THR A 76 9.53 -14.67 3.60
CA THR A 76 10.20 -15.94 3.94
C THR A 76 11.20 -15.74 5.06
N VAL A 77 11.26 -16.72 5.97
CA VAL A 77 12.15 -16.69 7.14
C VAL A 77 13.11 -17.89 7.07
N ARG A 78 14.41 -17.62 7.20
CA ARG A 78 15.50 -18.60 7.11
C ARG A 78 16.51 -18.41 8.24
N GLY A 79 17.05 -19.51 8.75
CA GLY A 79 18.11 -19.47 9.78
C GLY A 79 17.63 -18.94 11.13
N GLY A 80 18.58 -18.80 12.07
CA GLY A 80 18.35 -18.35 13.46
C GLY A 80 17.34 -19.20 14.25
N PRO A 81 17.17 -18.92 15.55
CA PRO A 81 15.90 -19.12 16.22
C PRO A 81 15.04 -17.87 15.98
N PRO A 82 14.25 -17.80 14.90
CA PRO A 82 13.42 -16.63 14.65
C PRO A 82 12.36 -16.48 15.75
N PRO A 83 11.86 -15.26 15.98
CA PRO A 83 10.70 -15.07 16.84
C PRO A 83 9.49 -15.82 16.27
N ASP A 84 8.41 -15.87 17.04
CA ASP A 84 7.17 -16.47 16.56
C ASP A 84 6.62 -15.68 15.35
N ASN A 85 5.87 -16.37 14.50
CA ASN A 85 5.35 -15.76 13.27
C ASN A 85 4.41 -14.57 13.55
N GLN A 86 3.74 -14.56 14.70
CA GLN A 86 2.84 -13.47 15.08
C GLN A 86 3.66 -12.21 15.38
N ALA A 87 4.73 -12.33 16.17
CA ALA A 87 5.65 -11.23 16.42
C ALA A 87 6.29 -10.69 15.13
N ILE A 88 6.70 -11.55 14.20
CA ILE A 88 7.23 -11.12 12.89
C ILE A 88 6.15 -10.33 12.13
N SER A 89 4.96 -10.91 12.00
CA SER A 89 3.82 -10.29 11.31
C SER A 89 3.47 -8.93 11.90
N ASP A 90 3.36 -8.84 13.22
CA ASP A 90 2.92 -7.63 13.92
C ASP A 90 3.94 -6.49 13.79
N ASN A 91 5.24 -6.79 13.90
CA ASN A 91 6.30 -5.79 13.71
C ASN A 91 6.31 -5.28 12.28
N ILE A 92 6.33 -6.18 11.28
CA ILE A 92 6.35 -5.81 9.86
C ILE A 92 5.09 -5.02 9.49
N ARG A 93 3.92 -5.47 9.94
CA ARG A 93 2.64 -4.76 9.73
C ARG A 93 2.68 -3.36 10.31
N MET A 94 3.15 -3.22 11.55
CA MET A 94 3.25 -1.93 12.23
C MET A 94 4.20 -0.97 11.49
N GLY A 95 5.40 -1.43 11.12
CA GLY A 95 6.36 -0.62 10.37
C GLY A 95 5.84 -0.19 9.00
N ALA A 96 5.19 -1.11 8.29
CA ALA A 96 4.53 -0.81 7.01
C ALA A 96 3.44 0.25 7.17
N LEU A 97 2.52 0.09 8.13
CA LEU A 97 1.43 1.04 8.36
C LEU A 97 1.94 2.44 8.76
N LYS A 98 3.01 2.54 9.55
CA LYS A 98 3.66 3.82 9.87
C LYS A 98 4.13 4.54 8.60
N HIS A 99 4.75 3.80 7.68
CA HIS A 99 5.25 4.38 6.43
C HIS A 99 4.11 4.75 5.48
N VAL A 100 3.04 3.95 5.43
CA VAL A 100 1.82 4.31 4.69
C VAL A 100 1.21 5.60 5.23
N TYR A 101 1.09 5.71 6.55
CA TYR A 101 0.60 6.92 7.20
C TYR A 101 1.48 8.12 6.86
N ASN A 102 2.80 7.97 6.92
CA ASN A 102 3.74 9.04 6.53
C ASN A 102 3.60 9.44 5.06
N ALA A 103 3.41 8.48 4.15
CA ALA A 103 3.26 8.77 2.72
C ALA A 103 1.97 9.54 2.40
N ILE A 104 0.90 9.30 3.17
CA ILE A 104 -0.42 9.93 2.94
C ILE A 104 -0.56 11.24 3.73
N VAL A 105 -0.13 11.26 4.99
CA VAL A 105 -0.37 12.36 5.93
C VAL A 105 0.86 13.27 6.11
N GLY A 106 2.06 12.76 5.84
CA GLY A 106 3.31 13.54 5.87
C GLY A 106 4.07 13.55 7.19
N PHE A 107 3.76 12.66 8.14
CA PHE A 107 4.59 12.44 9.33
C PHE A 107 4.62 10.96 9.75
N LEU A 108 5.68 10.53 10.42
CA LEU A 108 5.85 9.14 10.89
C LEU A 108 5.34 8.98 12.34
N PRO A 109 4.26 8.21 12.58
CA PRO A 109 3.72 8.03 13.93
C PRO A 109 4.42 6.91 14.72
N GLU A 110 4.24 6.90 16.05
CA GLU A 110 4.74 5.81 16.92
C GLU A 110 3.96 4.50 16.76
N THR A 111 2.68 4.58 16.41
CA THR A 111 1.78 3.46 16.11
C THR A 111 0.85 3.85 14.97
N ALA A 112 0.45 2.90 14.14
CA ALA A 112 -0.43 3.18 13.00
C ALA A 112 -1.58 2.17 12.91
N GLU A 113 -2.77 2.70 12.63
CA GLU A 113 -3.97 1.96 12.27
C GLU A 113 -4.16 2.00 10.74
N PRO A 114 -5.10 1.22 10.18
CA PRO A 114 -5.43 1.30 8.76
C PRO A 114 -5.72 2.74 8.32
N VAL A 115 -5.15 3.15 7.19
CA VAL A 115 -5.13 4.55 6.75
C VAL A 115 -6.18 4.79 5.67
N LYS A 116 -7.18 5.62 5.97
CA LYS A 116 -8.27 5.94 5.04
C LYS A 116 -7.91 7.09 4.11
N THR A 117 -8.14 6.89 2.82
CA THR A 117 -8.05 7.92 1.76
C THR A 117 -9.38 8.08 1.03
N SER A 118 -9.37 8.86 -0.05
CA SER A 118 -10.51 9.03 -0.95
C SER A 118 -10.77 7.78 -1.82
N TYR A 119 -9.81 6.86 -1.91
CA TYR A 119 -9.89 5.67 -2.78
C TYR A 119 -10.09 4.39 -1.98
N TYR A 120 -9.26 4.17 -0.95
CA TYR A 120 -9.26 2.94 -0.16
C TYR A 120 -9.08 3.22 1.32
N THR A 121 -9.31 2.19 2.15
CA THR A 121 -8.73 2.13 3.48
C THR A 121 -7.58 1.16 3.42
N TYR A 122 -6.36 1.68 3.51
CA TYR A 122 -5.16 0.88 3.39
C TYR A 122 -4.87 0.13 4.68
N ASP A 123 -4.80 -1.18 4.59
CA ASP A 123 -4.35 -2.07 5.66
C ASP A 123 -3.26 -3.00 5.14
N VAL A 124 -2.50 -3.59 6.06
CA VAL A 124 -1.41 -4.50 5.76
C VAL A 124 -1.64 -5.84 6.44
N VAL A 125 -1.49 -6.91 5.69
CA VAL A 125 -1.48 -8.29 6.16
C VAL A 125 -0.10 -8.87 5.86
N VAL A 126 0.45 -9.67 6.78
CA VAL A 126 1.76 -10.29 6.59
C VAL A 126 1.61 -11.80 6.62
N GLU A 127 2.08 -12.46 5.58
CA GLU A 127 2.08 -13.91 5.48
C GLU A 127 3.51 -14.44 5.63
N VAL A 128 3.76 -15.16 6.72
CA VAL A 128 5.08 -15.65 7.09
C VAL A 128 5.25 -17.11 6.68
N THR A 129 6.19 -17.38 5.77
CA THR A 129 6.59 -18.73 5.36
C THR A 129 7.96 -19.08 5.95
N ARG A 130 8.01 -20.14 6.77
CA ARG A 130 9.29 -20.67 7.28
C ARG A 130 9.90 -21.63 6.27
N VAL A 131 11.15 -21.39 5.90
CA VAL A 131 11.91 -22.29 5.03
C VAL A 131 12.81 -23.15 5.91
N SER A 132 12.37 -24.37 6.22
CA SER A 132 13.20 -25.39 6.85
C SER A 132 14.08 -26.07 5.80
N LYS A 133 15.36 -26.26 6.14
CA LYS A 133 16.30 -27.06 5.33
C LYS A 133 16.11 -28.54 5.58
#